data_AF-A0AAJ4W723-F1
#
_entry.id   AF-A0AAJ4W723-F1
#
_cell.length_a   1.000
_cell.length_b   1.000
_cell.length_c   1.000
_cell.angle_alpha   90.00
_cell.angle_beta   90.00
_cell.angle_gamma   90.00
#
_symmetry.space_group_name_H-M   'P 1'
#
loop_
_entity.id
_entity.type
_entity.pdbx_description
1 polymer ?
#
loop_
_entity_poly.entity_id
_entity_poly.type
_entity_poly.pdbx_seq_one_letter_code
_entity_poly.pdbx_strand_id
1 'polypeptide(L)'
;MAESTVLEDIKTGEKQNHVRFFKAVVLENHKAEGVNEMIKKNIHESSIVLTGKSTSYVDISDFVQIHITEKSSEQTTKETLKWVHIAISNTKRNLLRNYHKIKRKYLQAYLDEFVYKLNRRYFGDKLFDRLIIANITAYD
;
A
#
# COMPACT_ATOMS: atom_id res chain seq x y z
N MET A 1 14.00 -14.48 4.78
CA MET A 1 13.73 -13.65 3.59
C MET A 1 12.26 -13.83 3.29
N ALA A 2 11.35 -12.90 3.63
CA ALA A 2 10.03 -13.00 3.01
C ALA A 2 10.04 -12.33 1.67
N GLU A 3 9.57 -13.14 0.75
CA GLU A 3 9.46 -12.88 -0.65
C GLU A 3 8.11 -12.22 -0.88
N SER A 4 8.08 -11.20 -1.73
CA SER A 4 6.87 -10.97 -2.53
C SER A 4 6.66 -12.18 -3.43
N THR A 5 5.56 -12.24 -4.18
CA THR A 5 5.48 -13.19 -5.30
C THR A 5 6.72 -13.00 -6.19
N VAL A 6 7.59 -14.02 -6.25
CA VAL A 6 8.73 -14.02 -7.16
C VAL A 6 8.14 -13.99 -8.56
N LEU A 7 8.40 -12.92 -9.29
CA LEU A 7 8.07 -12.87 -10.71
C LEU A 7 9.30 -13.37 -11.44
N GLU A 8 9.13 -14.47 -12.15
CA GLU A 8 10.12 -15.01 -13.06
C GLU A 8 9.81 -14.44 -14.45
N ASP A 9 10.82 -13.81 -15.05
CA ASP A 9 10.73 -13.45 -16.46
C ASP A 9 10.81 -14.73 -17.30
N ILE A 10 9.73 -15.03 -18.02
CA ILE A 10 9.59 -16.26 -18.82
C ILE A 10 10.67 -16.36 -19.91
N LYS A 11 11.25 -15.23 -20.35
CA LYS A 11 12.29 -15.20 -21.39
C LYS A 11 13.70 -15.31 -20.85
N THR A 12 13.98 -14.73 -19.68
CA THR A 12 15.35 -14.68 -19.12
C THR A 12 15.57 -15.63 -17.94
N GLY A 13 14.50 -16.18 -17.35
CA GLY A 13 14.56 -17.03 -16.16
C GLY A 13 14.96 -16.27 -14.89
N GLU A 14 15.08 -14.93 -14.96
CA GLU A 14 15.50 -14.12 -13.83
C GLU A 14 14.36 -13.98 -12.81
N LYS A 15 14.65 -14.34 -11.56
CA LYS A 15 13.74 -14.22 -10.42
C LYS A 15 13.87 -12.83 -9.81
N GLN A 16 12.81 -12.04 -9.88
CA GLN A 16 12.78 -10.71 -9.29
C GLN A 16 11.71 -10.61 -8.19
N ASN A 17 12.08 -9.98 -7.08
CA ASN A 17 11.16 -9.64 -6.00
C ASN A 17 10.40 -8.36 -6.36
N HIS A 18 9.20 -8.52 -6.90
CA HIS A 18 8.29 -7.42 -7.20
C HIS A 18 7.26 -7.24 -6.10
N VAL A 19 7.37 -6.15 -5.36
CA VAL A 19 6.22 -5.67 -4.59
C VAL A 19 5.13 -5.21 -5.56
N ARG A 20 3.85 -5.36 -5.22
CA ARG A 20 2.75 -4.98 -6.12
C ARG A 20 2.35 -3.52 -5.91
N PHE A 21 1.06 -3.31 -5.73
CA PHE A 21 0.43 -2.01 -5.59
C PHE A 21 0.20 -1.66 -4.13
N PHE A 22 0.25 -0.37 -3.86
CA PHE A 22 -0.10 0.21 -2.58
C PHE A 22 -1.33 1.09 -2.75
N LYS A 23 -2.08 1.21 -1.66
CA LYS A 23 -3.15 2.19 -1.51
C LYS A 23 -3.02 2.78 -0.11
N ALA A 24 -3.14 4.10 0.00
CA ALA A 24 -3.04 4.82 1.25
C ALA A 24 -4.24 5.74 1.40
N VAL A 25 -4.87 5.70 2.58
CA VAL A 25 -6.07 6.47 2.88
C VAL A 25 -5.83 7.18 4.22
N VAL A 26 -6.09 8.47 4.27
CA VAL A 26 -6.06 9.25 5.50
C VAL A 26 -7.28 8.87 6.33
N LEU A 27 -7.03 8.46 7.57
CA LEU A 27 -8.06 8.30 8.58
C LEU A 27 -8.09 9.55 9.46
N GLU A 28 -9.28 10.09 9.74
CA GLU A 28 -9.41 11.24 10.63
C GLU A 28 -9.12 10.87 12.09
N ASN A 29 -9.45 9.63 12.47
CA ASN A 29 -9.20 9.06 13.78
C ASN A 29 -8.77 7.58 13.67
N HIS A 30 -8.13 7.06 14.72
CA HIS A 30 -7.70 5.66 14.81
C HIS A 30 -8.73 4.76 15.53
N LYS A 31 -9.99 5.19 15.60
CA LYS A 31 -11.06 4.38 16.23
C LYS A 31 -11.43 3.22 15.30
N ALA A 32 -11.92 2.12 15.89
CA ALA A 32 -12.34 0.94 15.16
C ALA A 32 -13.38 1.26 14.06
N GLU A 33 -14.36 2.12 14.37
CA GLU A 33 -15.40 2.56 13.42
C GLU A 33 -14.82 3.10 12.10
N GLY A 34 -13.87 4.04 12.18
CA GLY A 34 -13.27 4.63 10.98
C GLY A 34 -12.41 3.65 10.18
N VAL A 35 -11.78 2.69 10.87
CA VAL A 35 -11.05 1.59 10.21
C VAL A 35 -12.01 0.64 9.50
N ASN A 36 -13.13 0.28 10.14
CA ASN A 36 -14.14 -0.61 9.60
C ASN A 36 -14.81 -0.01 8.35
N GLU A 37 -15.15 1.28 8.37
CA GLU A 37 -15.67 1.99 7.19
C GLU A 37 -14.66 2.01 6.04
N MET A 38 -13.39 2.26 6.34
CA MET A 38 -12.32 2.24 5.33
C MET A 38 -12.20 0.84 4.70
N ILE A 39 -12.24 -0.22 5.50
CA ILE A 39 -12.16 -1.61 5.00
C ILE A 39 -13.35 -1.91 4.08
N LYS A 40 -14.58 -1.67 4.54
CA LYS A 40 -15.79 -1.89 3.72
C LYS A 40 -15.75 -1.16 2.38
N LYS A 41 -15.25 0.07 2.36
CA LYS A 41 -15.19 0.89 1.14
C LYS A 41 -14.09 0.46 0.17
N ASN A 42 -13.00 -0.13 0.67
CA ASN A 42 -11.77 -0.29 -0.11
C ASN A 42 -11.31 -1.74 -0.32
N ILE A 43 -11.89 -2.69 0.41
CA ILE A 43 -11.52 -4.11 0.38
C ILE A 43 -12.77 -4.91 0.07
N HIS A 44 -12.65 -5.86 -0.86
CA HIS A 44 -13.76 -6.74 -1.23
C HIS A 44 -13.95 -7.83 -0.16
N GLU A 45 -15.18 -8.25 0.10
CA GLU A 45 -15.50 -9.26 1.12
C GLU A 45 -14.77 -10.60 0.93
N SER A 46 -14.49 -10.99 -0.32
CA SER A 46 -13.73 -12.21 -0.63
C SER A 46 -12.21 -12.09 -0.44
N SER A 47 -11.73 -11.02 0.19
CA SER A 47 -10.28 -10.76 0.32
C SER A 47 -9.69 -11.51 1.52
N ILE A 48 -8.40 -11.86 1.40
CA ILE A 48 -7.59 -12.35 2.53
C ILE A 48 -6.74 -11.18 3.02
N VAL A 49 -6.89 -10.81 4.29
CA VAL A 49 -6.21 -9.66 4.88
C VAL A 49 -5.25 -10.11 5.96
N LEU A 50 -4.01 -9.66 5.86
CA LEU A 50 -2.97 -9.88 6.86
C LEU A 50 -2.68 -8.55 7.57
N THR A 51 -2.79 -8.52 8.90
CA THR A 51 -2.53 -7.31 9.69
C THR A 51 -1.60 -7.57 10.86
N GLY A 52 -0.98 -6.50 11.37
CA GLY A 52 -0.35 -6.51 12.68
C GLY A 52 -1.37 -6.67 13.80
N LYS A 53 -0.90 -6.97 15.02
CA LYS A 53 -1.73 -7.02 16.22
C LYS A 53 -2.06 -5.60 16.71
N SER A 54 -3.29 -5.15 16.52
CA SER A 54 -3.81 -3.88 17.04
C SER A 54 -5.23 -4.05 17.58
N THR A 55 -5.58 -3.32 18.63
CA THR A 55 -6.94 -3.28 19.19
C THR A 55 -7.94 -2.58 18.28
N SER A 56 -7.49 -1.82 17.29
CA SER A 56 -8.35 -1.21 16.28
C SER A 56 -8.73 -2.17 15.12
N TYR A 57 -8.19 -3.39 15.10
CA TYR A 57 -8.35 -4.37 14.01
C TYR A 57 -9.20 -5.59 14.43
N VAL A 58 -10.03 -5.44 15.45
CA VAL A 58 -10.77 -6.57 16.05
C VAL A 58 -11.90 -7.06 15.14
N ASP A 59 -12.61 -6.15 14.48
CA ASP A 59 -13.83 -6.48 13.71
C ASP A 59 -13.55 -6.73 12.22
N ILE A 60 -12.27 -6.83 11.82
CA ILE A 60 -11.91 -6.99 10.40
C ILE A 60 -12.46 -8.30 9.83
N SER A 61 -12.48 -9.37 10.63
CA SER A 61 -13.01 -10.68 10.25
C SER A 61 -14.47 -10.64 9.80
N ASP A 62 -15.24 -9.62 10.19
CA ASP A 62 -16.66 -9.50 9.84
C ASP A 62 -16.85 -8.94 8.42
N PHE A 63 -15.80 -8.38 7.82
CA PHE A 63 -15.85 -7.71 6.52
C PHE A 63 -15.02 -8.39 5.43
N VAL A 64 -14.26 -9.42 5.78
CA VAL A 64 -13.38 -10.13 4.84
C VAL A 64 -13.40 -11.63 5.10
N GLN A 65 -13.16 -12.42 4.04
CA GLN A 65 -13.23 -13.87 4.10
C GLN A 65 -12.25 -14.47 5.11
N ILE A 66 -11.03 -13.96 5.14
CA ILE A 66 -9.99 -14.43 6.06
C ILE A 66 -9.21 -13.23 6.60
N HIS A 67 -9.16 -13.12 7.92
CA HIS A 67 -8.31 -12.16 8.61
C HIS A 67 -7.22 -12.90 9.40
N ILE A 68 -5.96 -12.73 8.98
CA ILE A 68 -4.79 -13.28 9.65
C ILE A 68 -4.12 -12.17 10.45
N THR A 69 -4.13 -12.30 11.77
CA THR A 69 -3.43 -11.38 12.66
C THR A 69 -2.08 -11.94 13.05
N GLU A 70 -1.01 -11.20 12.72
CA GLU A 70 0.34 -11.52 13.18
C GLU A 70 0.81 -10.53 14.23
N LYS A 71 1.36 -11.05 15.33
CA LYS A 71 2.06 -10.20 16.30
C LYS A 71 3.35 -9.71 15.66
N SER A 72 3.56 -8.39 15.65
CA SER A 72 4.80 -7.77 15.18
C SER A 72 5.97 -8.26 16.04
N SER A 73 6.73 -9.21 15.51
CA SER A 73 7.99 -9.71 16.03
C SER A 73 9.08 -9.36 15.02
N GLU A 74 10.35 -9.50 15.41
CA GLU A 74 11.44 -9.24 14.48
C GLU A 74 11.38 -10.15 13.23
N GLN A 75 10.83 -11.35 13.38
CA GLN A 75 10.63 -12.31 12.30
C GLN A 75 9.45 -11.92 11.40
N THR A 76 8.26 -11.66 11.94
CA THR A 76 7.06 -11.31 11.14
C THR A 76 7.18 -9.94 10.47
N THR A 77 7.94 -9.01 11.08
CA THR A 77 8.27 -7.71 10.47
C THR A 77 9.20 -7.87 9.26
N LYS A 78 10.16 -8.80 9.34
CA LYS A 78 11.06 -9.14 8.22
C LYS A 78 10.37 -10.05 7.20
N GLU A 79 9.27 -10.66 7.59
CA GLU A 79 8.54 -11.61 6.79
C GLU A 79 7.24 -11.03 6.20
N THR A 80 6.12 -11.25 6.88
CA THR A 80 4.77 -10.94 6.39
C THR A 80 4.50 -9.45 6.17
N LEU A 81 4.92 -8.57 7.10
CA LEU A 81 4.59 -7.14 7.04
C LEU A 81 5.71 -6.27 6.45
N LYS A 82 6.78 -6.89 5.94
CA LYS A 82 8.00 -6.22 5.47
C LYS A 82 7.73 -5.06 4.52
N TRP A 83 6.91 -5.29 3.50
CA TRP A 83 6.66 -4.29 2.46
C TRP A 83 5.85 -3.10 2.97
N VAL A 84 4.91 -3.32 3.89
CA VAL A 84 4.15 -2.25 4.54
C VAL A 84 5.10 -1.38 5.38
N HIS A 85 6.00 -1.98 6.15
CA HIS A 85 6.98 -1.23 6.94
C HIS A 85 7.95 -0.41 6.07
N ILE A 86 8.45 -1.00 4.97
CA ILE A 86 9.30 -0.28 4.00
C ILE A 86 8.54 0.89 3.39
N ALA A 87 7.29 0.67 2.95
CA ALA A 87 6.47 1.72 2.37
C ALA A 87 6.24 2.86 3.36
N ILE A 88 5.87 2.56 4.61
CA ILE A 88 5.70 3.59 5.66
C ILE A 88 6.99 4.40 5.86
N SER A 89 8.14 3.73 5.95
CA SER A 89 9.45 4.40 6.11
C SER A 89 9.76 5.32 4.93
N ASN A 90 9.52 4.85 3.71
CA ASN A 90 9.73 5.61 2.48
C ASN A 90 8.77 6.79 2.36
N THR A 91 7.50 6.64 2.73
CA THR A 91 6.54 7.74 2.78
C THR A 91 7.01 8.83 3.73
N LYS A 92 7.40 8.47 4.96
CA LYS A 92 7.92 9.44 5.94
C LYS A 92 9.12 10.20 5.40
N ARG A 93 10.09 9.49 4.80
CA ARG A 93 11.27 10.11 4.20
C ARG A 93 10.93 11.01 3.01
N ASN A 94 10.00 10.60 2.15
CA ASN A 94 9.54 11.39 1.01
C ASN A 94 8.87 12.69 1.47
N LEU A 95 7.98 12.60 2.46
CA LEU A 95 7.30 13.73 3.05
C LEU A 95 8.29 14.75 3.64
N LEU A 96 9.31 14.29 4.35
CA LEU A 96 10.33 15.15 4.96
C LEU A 96 11.28 15.78 3.91
N ARG A 97 11.60 15.06 2.83
CA ARG A 97 12.57 15.53 1.84
C ARG A 97 11.98 16.51 0.84
N ASN A 98 10.77 16.25 0.36
CA ASN A 98 10.21 16.97 -0.78
C ASN A 98 9.38 18.19 -0.38
N TYR A 99 8.89 18.26 0.86
CA TYR A 99 7.99 19.32 1.30
C TYR A 99 8.59 20.10 2.47
N HIS A 100 8.74 21.41 2.30
CA HIS A 100 9.20 22.30 3.37
C HIS A 100 8.21 22.41 4.54
N LYS A 101 6.91 22.25 4.27
CA LYS A 101 5.85 22.28 5.29
C LYS A 101 4.70 21.35 4.90
N ILE A 102 4.39 20.39 5.76
CA ILE A 102 3.27 19.48 5.60
C ILE A 102 2.05 20.09 6.29
N LYS A 103 0.94 20.25 5.57
CA LYS A 103 -0.34 20.69 6.13
C LYS A 103 -1.32 19.51 6.13
N ARG A 104 -2.01 19.29 7.26
CA ARG A 104 -2.98 18.17 7.42
C ARG A 104 -4.03 18.14 6.31
N LYS A 105 -4.53 19.30 5.88
CA LYS A 105 -5.54 19.41 4.81
C LYS A 105 -5.12 18.86 3.45
N TYR A 106 -3.82 18.63 3.23
CA TYR A 106 -3.29 18.06 1.98
C TYR A 106 -2.71 16.65 2.18
N LEU A 107 -2.92 16.02 3.34
CA LEU A 107 -2.29 14.74 3.67
C LEU A 107 -2.67 13.64 2.67
N GLN A 108 -3.94 13.59 2.24
CA GLN A 108 -4.37 12.63 1.23
C GLN A 108 -3.66 12.87 -0.10
N ALA A 109 -3.57 14.12 -0.56
CA ALA A 109 -2.87 14.46 -1.81
C ALA A 109 -1.38 14.08 -1.77
N TYR A 110 -0.70 14.27 -0.63
CA TYR A 110 0.69 13.83 -0.48
C TYR A 110 0.84 12.31 -0.54
N LEU A 111 -0.10 11.57 0.08
CA LEU A 111 -0.12 10.11 0.03
C LEU A 111 -0.45 9.61 -1.37
N ASP A 112 -1.39 10.25 -2.07
CA ASP A 112 -1.78 9.92 -3.44
C ASP A 112 -0.61 10.10 -4.40
N GLU A 113 0.13 11.22 -4.29
CA GLU A 113 1.33 11.43 -5.10
C GLU A 113 2.40 10.36 -4.83
N PHE A 114 2.65 10.05 -3.56
CA PHE A 114 3.61 9.01 -3.19
C PHE A 114 3.21 7.65 -3.75
N VAL A 115 1.95 7.25 -3.56
CA VAL A 115 1.41 5.98 -4.05
C VAL A 115 1.38 5.92 -5.58
N TYR A 116 1.04 7.02 -6.25
CA TYR A 116 1.06 7.13 -7.71
C TYR A 116 2.45 6.82 -8.27
N LYS A 117 3.48 7.45 -7.70
CA LYS A 117 4.89 7.23 -8.09
C LYS A 117 5.32 5.82 -7.76
N LEU A 118 5.01 5.34 -6.55
CA LEU A 118 5.36 4.00 -6.11
C LEU A 118 4.77 2.96 -7.06
N ASN A 119 3.48 3.00 -7.35
CA ASN A 119 2.77 2.03 -8.20
C ASN A 119 3.24 2.01 -9.66
N ARG A 120 3.97 3.03 -10.12
CA ARG A 120 4.50 3.13 -11.49
C ARG A 120 6.02 2.93 -11.58
N ARG A 121 6.68 2.60 -10.48
CA ARG A 121 8.15 2.46 -10.39
C ARG A 121 8.76 1.46 -11.40
N TYR A 122 7.99 0.48 -11.86
CA TYR A 122 8.43 -0.54 -12.82
C TYR A 122 8.01 -0.23 -14.27
N PHE A 123 7.49 0.96 -14.55
CA PHE A 123 7.04 1.29 -15.91
C PHE A 123 8.20 1.58 -16.86
N GLY A 124 9.40 1.87 -16.35
CA GLY A 124 10.58 2.17 -17.15
C GLY A 124 10.28 3.29 -18.16
N ASP A 125 10.67 3.07 -19.42
CA ASP A 125 10.49 4.04 -20.50
C ASP A 125 9.01 4.29 -20.86
N LYS A 126 8.10 3.41 -20.44
CA LYS A 126 6.64 3.56 -20.69
C LYS A 126 5.99 4.62 -19.80
N LEU A 127 6.74 5.25 -18.89
CA LEU A 127 6.18 6.22 -17.96
C LEU A 127 5.54 7.41 -18.68
N PHE A 128 6.20 7.90 -19.74
CA PHE A 128 5.70 9.02 -20.55
C PHE A 128 4.41 8.64 -21.28
N ASP A 129 4.41 7.54 -22.03
CA ASP A 129 3.23 7.07 -22.77
C ASP A 129 2.04 6.81 -21.85
N ARG A 130 2.29 6.23 -20.68
CA ARG A 130 1.25 5.97 -19.66
C ARG A 130 0.69 7.25 -19.08
N LEU A 131 1.50 8.31 -18.95
CA LEU A 131 1.02 9.62 -18.53
C LEU A 131 0.10 10.20 -19.61
N ILE A 132 0.49 10.14 -20.88
CA ILE A 132 -0.33 10.63 -21.99
C ILE A 132 -1.68 9.90 -22.04
N ILE A 133 -1.68 8.57 -21.98
CA ILE A 133 -2.91 7.77 -21.94
C ILE A 133 -3.81 8.21 -20.78
N ALA A 134 -3.26 8.30 -19.57
CA ALA A 134 -4.04 8.68 -18.39
C ALA A 134 -4.66 10.09 -18.50
N ASN A 135 -4.00 11.04 -19.18
CA ASN A 135 -4.56 12.39 -19.38
C ASN A 135 -5.70 12.40 -20.41
N ILE A 136 -5.62 11.55 -21.44
CA ILE A 136 -6.64 11.48 -22.50
C ILE A 136 -7.85 10.66 -22.06
N THR A 137 -7.66 9.65 -21.23
CA THR A 137 -8.75 8.77 -20.74
C THR A 137 -9.37 9.21 -19.41
N ALA A 138 -8.95 10.33 -18.81
CA ALA A 138 -9.48 10.80 -17.52
C ALA A 138 -10.85 11.49 -17.63
N TYR A 139 -11.41 11.61 -18.83
CA TYR A 139 -12.76 12.09 -19.07
C TYR A 139 -13.64 10.93 -19.55
N ASP A 140 -14.18 10.18 -18.59
CA ASP A 140 -15.42 9.38 -18.69
C ASP A 140 -15.93 9.11 -17.26
#